data_AF-A0A6I5CEY4-F1
#
_entry.id   AF-A0A6I5CEY4-F1
#
_cell.length_a   1.000
_cell.length_b   1.000
_cell.length_c   1.000
_cell.angle_alpha   90.00
_cell.angle_beta   90.00
_cell.angle_gamma   90.00
#
_symmetry.space_group_name_H-M   'P 1'
#
loop_
_entity.id
_entity.type
_entity.pdbx_description
1 polymer ?
#
loop_
_entity_poly.entity_id
_entity_poly.type
_entity_poly.pdbx_seq_one_letter_code
_entity_poly.pdbx_strand_id
1 'polypeptide(L)'
;MQSVTVSTDVPQTPEQVYDFLDVMAHHERFTDHYLTHWRYDGPDRGIGSRATVTAALAGSRAHVAIEVVEADRPRRIVERNVSAGGRRLARGTYTVEPLGA
;
A
#
# COMPACT_ATOMS: atom_id res chain seq x y z
N MET A 1 -13.73 -3.58 -12.23
CA MET A 1 -13.86 -3.08 -10.85
C MET A 1 -13.91 -1.56 -10.91
N GLN A 2 -14.81 -0.94 -10.14
CA GLN A 2 -14.82 0.51 -9.97
C GLN A 2 -13.74 0.91 -8.97
N SER A 3 -13.07 2.04 -9.19
CA SER A 3 -12.10 2.59 -8.24
C SER A 3 -12.83 3.14 -7.01
N VAL A 4 -12.26 2.91 -5.84
CA VAL A 4 -12.69 3.52 -4.58
C VAL A 4 -11.58 4.45 -4.13
N THR A 5 -11.94 5.69 -3.80
CA THR A 5 -11.00 6.70 -3.29
C THR A 5 -11.48 7.15 -1.93
N VAL A 6 -10.57 7.18 -0.96
CA VAL A 6 -10.76 7.72 0.38
C VAL A 6 -9.57 8.62 0.70
N SER A 7 -9.78 9.63 1.53
CA SER A 7 -8.72 10.57 1.95
C SER A 7 -8.81 10.83 3.45
N THR A 8 -7.70 11.29 4.02
CA THR A 8 -7.60 11.73 5.41
C THR A 8 -6.51 12.79 5.53
N ASP A 9 -6.69 13.72 6.46
CA ASP A 9 -5.74 14.78 6.73
C ASP A 9 -4.87 14.41 7.93
N VAL A 10 -3.58 14.70 7.84
CA VAL A 10 -2.60 14.46 8.90
C VAL A 10 -1.73 15.69 9.09
N PRO A 11 -1.24 15.97 10.32
CA PRO A 11 -0.48 17.19 10.60
C PRO A 11 0.97 17.14 10.07
N GLN A 12 1.42 16.01 9.52
CA GLN A 12 2.76 15.83 8.99
C GLN A 12 2.93 16.45 7.60
N THR A 13 4.16 16.84 7.28
CA THR A 13 4.52 17.31 5.93
C THR A 13 4.36 16.20 4.88
N PRO A 14 4.14 16.53 3.59
CA PRO A 14 4.08 15.54 2.52
C PRO A 14 5.28 14.60 2.49
N GLU A 15 6.49 15.10 2.75
CA GLU A 15 7.71 14.30 2.80
C GLU A 15 7.69 13.30 3.95
N GLN A 16 7.24 13.70 5.14
CA GLN A 16 7.13 12.81 6.30
C GLN A 16 6.09 11.70 6.07
N VAL A 17 4.94 12.04 5.47
CA VAL A 17 3.90 11.07 5.14
C VAL A 17 4.40 10.11 4.06
N TYR A 18 5.02 10.64 3.00
CA TYR A 18 5.58 9.83 1.94
C TYR A 18 6.66 8.88 2.48
N ASP A 19 7.64 9.39 3.23
CA ASP A 19 8.74 8.59 3.76
C ASP A 19 8.25 7.51 4.74
N PHE A 20 7.11 7.75 5.41
CA PHE A 20 6.45 6.73 6.21
C PHE A 20 5.80 5.65 5.34
N LEU A 21 5.05 6.02 4.31
CA LEU A 21 4.37 5.10 3.39
C LEU A 21 5.35 4.31 2.50
N ASP A 22 6.47 4.92 2.12
CA ASP A 22 7.46 4.31 1.23
C ASP A 22 8.13 3.08 1.85
N VAL A 23 8.08 2.93 3.19
CA VAL A 23 8.58 1.73 3.88
C VAL A 23 7.48 0.67 3.96
N MET A 24 7.63 -0.42 3.20
CA MET A 24 6.62 -1.49 3.11
C MET A 24 6.24 -2.09 4.48
N ALA A 25 7.19 -2.21 5.39
CA ALA A 25 6.93 -2.72 6.74
C ALA A 25 6.03 -1.81 7.59
N HIS A 26 5.88 -0.54 7.25
CA HIS A 26 4.95 0.36 7.95
C HIS A 26 3.49 0.09 7.59
N HIS A 27 3.21 -0.49 6.43
CA HIS A 27 1.84 -0.76 5.99
C HIS A 27 1.07 -1.69 6.93
N GLU A 28 1.74 -2.63 7.58
CA GLU A 28 1.13 -3.49 8.60
C GLU A 28 0.47 -2.65 9.72
N ARG A 29 1.10 -1.54 10.13
CA ARG A 29 0.67 -0.74 11.30
C ARG A 29 -0.70 -0.09 11.14
N PHE A 30 -1.16 0.13 9.91
CA PHE A 30 -2.45 0.78 9.64
C PHE A 30 -3.40 -0.09 8.82
N THR A 31 -2.99 -1.32 8.47
CA THR A 31 -3.84 -2.29 7.77
C THR A 31 -4.06 -3.58 8.55
N ASP A 32 -3.50 -3.69 9.76
CA ASP A 32 -3.58 -4.83 10.69
C ASP A 32 -5.01 -5.34 10.95
N HIS A 33 -6.00 -4.46 10.89
CA HIS A 33 -7.42 -4.80 11.03
C HIS A 33 -7.96 -5.72 9.91
N TYR A 34 -7.27 -5.86 8.77
CA TYR A 34 -7.68 -6.77 7.68
C TYR A 34 -6.54 -7.44 6.90
N LEU A 35 -5.28 -7.00 7.04
CA LEU A 35 -4.10 -7.62 6.45
C LEU A 35 -3.19 -8.19 7.55
N THR A 36 -2.81 -9.46 7.42
CA THR A 36 -2.01 -10.18 8.42
C THR A 36 -0.95 -11.07 7.78
N HIS A 37 -0.05 -11.64 8.61
CA HIS A 37 0.99 -12.59 8.17
C HIS A 37 1.91 -12.04 7.08
N TRP A 38 2.38 -10.81 7.28
CA TRP A 38 3.28 -10.11 6.37
C TRP A 38 4.59 -10.89 6.19
N ARG A 39 5.01 -11.03 4.94
CA ARG A 39 6.32 -11.55 4.54
C ARG A 39 6.92 -10.62 3.50
N TYR A 40 8.01 -9.98 3.84
CA TYR A 40 8.66 -8.97 3.01
C TYR A 40 9.68 -9.58 2.05
N ASP A 41 9.86 -8.96 0.90
CA ASP A 41 10.87 -9.28 -0.11
C ASP A 41 11.29 -8.00 -0.84
N GLY A 42 12.46 -8.03 -1.50
CA GLY A 42 13.01 -6.86 -2.20
C GLY A 42 13.55 -5.78 -1.25
N PRO A 43 13.71 -4.53 -1.74
CA PRO A 43 14.14 -3.41 -0.90
C PRO A 43 13.07 -3.03 0.12
N ASP A 44 13.50 -2.43 1.24
CA ASP A 44 12.58 -1.94 2.27
C ASP A 44 11.64 -0.85 1.79
N ARG A 45 12.02 -0.13 0.71
CA ARG A 45 11.32 1.03 0.19
C ARG A 45 11.42 1.19 -1.33
N GLY A 46 10.54 2.00 -1.90
CA GLY A 46 10.55 2.36 -3.32
C GLY A 46 10.17 1.21 -4.26
N ILE A 47 10.41 1.45 -5.56
CA ILE A 47 10.06 0.49 -6.62
C ILE A 47 10.73 -0.86 -6.39
N GLY A 48 9.95 -1.93 -6.50
CA GLY A 48 10.39 -3.30 -6.27
C GLY A 48 10.26 -3.77 -4.82
N SER A 49 9.92 -2.89 -3.88
CA SER A 49 9.58 -3.29 -2.51
C SER A 49 8.30 -4.14 -2.51
N ARG A 50 8.32 -5.27 -1.80
CA ARG A 50 7.27 -6.30 -1.90
C ARG A 50 6.87 -6.87 -0.55
N ALA A 51 5.63 -7.33 -0.51
CA ALA A 51 5.14 -8.17 0.57
C ALA A 51 4.15 -9.21 0.06
N THR A 52 4.09 -10.37 0.73
CA THR A 52 2.94 -11.27 0.68
C THR A 52 2.18 -11.16 1.99
N VAL A 53 0.86 -11.02 1.89
CA VAL A 53 -0.04 -10.86 3.04
C VAL A 53 -1.24 -11.80 2.94
N THR A 54 -1.92 -12.00 4.06
CA THR A 54 -3.24 -12.63 4.12
C THR A 54 -4.29 -11.55 4.36
N ALA A 55 -5.16 -11.33 3.36
CA ALA A 55 -6.27 -10.39 3.46
C ALA A 55 -7.54 -11.10 3.95
N ALA A 56 -8.21 -10.54 4.96
CA ALA A 56 -9.51 -10.96 5.46
C ALA A 56 -10.58 -9.98 4.97
N LEU A 57 -11.29 -10.32 3.90
CA LEU A 57 -12.30 -9.47 3.27
C LEU A 57 -13.62 -10.23 3.10
N ALA A 58 -14.72 -9.63 3.56
CA ALA A 58 -16.08 -10.17 3.43
C ALA A 58 -16.23 -11.65 3.86
N GLY A 59 -15.61 -12.03 4.98
CA GLY A 59 -15.68 -13.39 5.53
C GLY A 59 -14.77 -14.42 4.84
N SER A 60 -13.98 -14.01 3.84
CA SER A 60 -13.00 -14.86 3.15
C SER A 60 -11.57 -14.43 3.43
N ARG A 61 -10.64 -15.39 3.38
CA ARG A 61 -9.20 -15.11 3.45
C ARG A 61 -8.54 -15.40 2.12
N ALA A 62 -7.65 -14.52 1.68
CA ALA A 62 -6.90 -14.68 0.44
C ALA A 62 -5.44 -14.23 0.60
N HIS A 63 -4.52 -14.93 -0.04
CA HIS A 63 -3.15 -14.44 -0.21
C HIS A 63 -3.10 -13.36 -1.27
N VAL A 64 -2.40 -12.27 -0.93
CA VAL A 64 -2.17 -11.13 -1.81
C VAL A 64 -0.69 -10.84 -1.87
N ALA A 65 -0.13 -10.77 -3.08
CA ALA A 65 1.19 -10.23 -3.32
C ALA A 65 1.06 -8.73 -3.65
N ILE A 66 1.85 -7.92 -2.98
CA ILE A 66 1.92 -6.45 -3.11
C ILE A 66 3.31 -6.11 -3.62
N GLU A 67 3.39 -5.21 -4.60
CA GLU A 67 4.65 -4.69 -5.12
C GLU A 67 4.51 -3.21 -5.46
N VAL A 68 5.44 -2.39 -4.99
CA VAL A 68 5.56 -1.00 -5.45
C VAL A 68 6.09 -1.00 -6.88
N VAL A 69 5.32 -0.45 -7.81
CA VAL A 69 5.64 -0.45 -9.25
C VAL A 69 5.91 0.95 -9.81
N GLU A 70 5.44 2.01 -9.15
CA GLU A 70 5.77 3.40 -9.49
C GLU A 70 5.94 4.20 -8.20
N ALA A 71 6.89 5.13 -8.18
CA ALA A 71 7.16 6.01 -7.05
C ALA A 71 7.58 7.40 -7.55
N ASP A 72 6.96 8.44 -7.02
CA ASP A 72 7.26 9.85 -7.31
C ASP A 72 7.22 10.64 -6.00
N ARG A 73 8.39 10.81 -5.37
CA ARG A 73 8.51 11.47 -4.06
C ARG A 73 8.32 12.99 -4.19
N PRO A 74 7.55 13.64 -3.30
CA PRO A 74 6.80 13.10 -2.16
C PRO A 74 5.32 12.84 -2.45
N ARG A 75 4.91 12.78 -3.73
CA ARG A 75 3.50 12.93 -4.12
C ARG A 75 2.75 11.63 -4.30
N ARG A 76 3.43 10.55 -4.72
CA ARG A 76 2.72 9.36 -5.21
C ARG A 76 3.48 8.06 -5.06
N ILE A 77 2.76 7.02 -4.65
CA ILE A 77 3.22 5.62 -4.66
C ILE A 77 2.12 4.79 -5.33
N VAL A 78 2.51 3.88 -6.21
CA VAL A 78 1.59 2.97 -6.89
C VAL A 78 2.01 1.54 -6.63
N GLU A 79 1.06 0.75 -6.14
CA GLU A 79 1.23 -0.67 -5.85
C GLU A 79 0.44 -1.53 -6.83
N ARG A 80 1.03 -2.64 -7.24
CA ARG A 80 0.34 -3.74 -7.91
C ARG A 80 0.02 -4.82 -6.90
N ASN A 81 -1.26 -5.19 -6.85
CA ASN A 81 -1.78 -6.23 -5.99
C ASN A 81 -2.24 -7.42 -6.84
N VAL A 82 -1.73 -8.60 -6.52
CA VAL A 82 -2.04 -9.86 -7.21
C VAL A 82 -2.63 -10.85 -6.20
N SER A 83 -3.81 -11.38 -6.48
CA SER A 83 -4.48 -12.37 -5.61
C SER A 83 -5.19 -13.45 -6.41
N ALA A 84 -5.86 -14.38 -5.73
CA ALA A 84 -6.57 -15.51 -6.33
C ALA A 84 -5.70 -16.32 -7.30
N GLY A 85 -4.45 -16.60 -6.91
CA GLY A 85 -3.49 -17.36 -7.72
C GLY A 85 -3.07 -16.64 -9.01
N GLY A 86 -3.07 -15.31 -9.03
CA GLY A 86 -2.71 -14.53 -10.22
C GLY A 86 -3.89 -14.03 -11.05
N ARG A 87 -5.12 -14.49 -10.76
CA ARG A 87 -6.30 -14.16 -11.57
C ARG A 87 -6.88 -12.78 -11.28
N ARG A 88 -6.63 -12.23 -10.08
CA ARG A 88 -7.14 -10.92 -9.69
C ARG A 88 -6.00 -9.92 -9.58
N LEU A 89 -6.06 -8.91 -10.44
CA LEU A 89 -5.14 -7.77 -10.46
C LEU A 89 -5.86 -6.53 -9.96
N ALA A 90 -5.22 -5.82 -9.04
CA ALA A 90 -5.67 -4.53 -8.54
C ALA A 90 -4.49 -3.56 -8.43
N ARG A 91 -4.79 -2.27 -8.41
CA ARG A 91 -3.82 -1.20 -8.23
C ARG A 91 -4.22 -0.38 -7.01
N GLY A 92 -3.30 -0.25 -6.06
CA GLY A 92 -3.39 0.68 -4.94
C GLY A 92 -2.60 1.93 -5.28
N THR A 93 -3.13 3.11 -4.96
CA THR A 93 -2.43 4.37 -5.17
C THR A 93 -2.53 5.20 -3.91
N TYR A 94 -1.38 5.62 -3.39
CA TYR A 94 -1.28 6.66 -2.37
C TYR A 94 -0.94 7.96 -3.07
N THR A 95 -1.76 8.99 -2.85
CA THR A 95 -1.48 10.36 -3.27
C THR A 95 -1.32 11.20 -2.01
N VAL A 96 -0.26 12.00 -1.96
CA VAL A 96 0.05 12.89 -0.85
C VAL A 96 0.08 14.32 -1.37
N GLU A 97 -0.74 15.17 -0.77
CA GLU A 97 -0.86 16.59 -1.11
C GLU A 97 -0.70 17.42 0.17
N PRO A 98 -0.12 18.62 0.09
CA PRO A 98 -0.09 19.52 1.22
C PRO A 98 -1.52 19.93 1.61
N LEU A 99 -1.79 20.01 2.92
CA LEU A 99 -3.01 20.66 3.39
C LEU A 99 -2.94 22.14 2.98
N GLY A 100 -3.99 22.65 2.32
CA GLY A 100 -4.06 24.06 1.93
C GLY A 100 -3.83 24.98 3.12
N ALA A 101 -3.13 26.09 2.89
CA ALA A 101 -2.88 27.13 3.89
C ALA A 101 -4.16 27.92 4.24
#